data_AF-A0A8B8KMH0-F1
#
_entry.id   AF-A0A8B8KMH0-F1
#
_cell.length_a   1.000
_cell.length_b   1.000
_cell.length_c   1.000
_cell.angle_alpha   90.00
_cell.angle_beta   90.00
_cell.angle_gamma   90.00
#
_symmetry.space_group_name_H-M   'P 1'
#
loop_
_entity.id
_entity.type
_entity.pdbx_description
1 polymer ?
#
loop_
_entity_poly.entity_id
_entity_poly.type
_entity_poly.pdbx_seq_one_letter_code
_entity_poly.pdbx_strand_id
1 'polypeptide(L)'
;MCLIHHWWFMPVNILCTFILGSALGWIVIKITRPPKHLEGLILGCCSAGNLGNLPMIIIPAICKEKGSPFGDSDVCYQYGMAYVSLSMAIGAVFLWSYVFNIMRISSRRIQNEGSKLKASEEMPQPDNFSETQNPAKDALNDAYAILLPKEESEEQAKISIADKIKHNFRMVSSNFNFKAIFAPSTLGAIAGFIIGVIPQIRNFVIGSDASLHVVEDSLSMLGDAAIPTITLIMGANLLKGLKGTSTSLWTIVGIIAVRYILLPLLGVLVVKGAIKLGLVQSNPLYQFVLLLQYALPPAMNIGTMAQLFGSGESECSVIMLWAYALASIAVTLWSTYFMWLVS
;
A
#
# COMPACT_ATOMS: atom_id res chain seq x y z
N MET A 1 -29.47 7.74 -0.61
CA MET A 1 -29.47 6.75 0.49
C MET A 1 -29.50 5.29 -0.01
N CYS A 2 -30.14 4.95 -1.15
CA CYS A 2 -30.10 3.57 -1.70
C CYS A 2 -28.74 3.06 -2.19
N LEU A 3 -27.84 3.90 -2.71
CA LEU A 3 -26.53 3.45 -3.25
C LEU A 3 -25.61 2.80 -2.21
N ILE A 4 -25.67 3.24 -0.95
CA ILE A 4 -24.80 2.75 0.13
C ILE A 4 -25.19 1.31 0.55
N HIS A 5 -26.47 0.97 0.52
CA HIS A 5 -26.94 -0.37 0.89
C HIS A 5 -26.58 -1.44 -0.16
N HIS A 6 -26.29 -1.02 -1.38
CA HIS A 6 -26.04 -1.92 -2.49
C HIS A 6 -24.55 -2.23 -2.71
N TRP A 7 -23.63 -1.29 -2.42
CA TRP A 7 -22.20 -1.45 -2.71
C TRP A 7 -21.28 -1.50 -1.47
N TRP A 8 -21.87 -1.65 -0.27
CA TRP A 8 -21.14 -1.66 1.00
C TRP A 8 -20.05 -2.74 1.11
N PHE A 9 -20.20 -3.84 0.38
CA PHE A 9 -19.23 -4.93 0.41
C PHE A 9 -17.89 -4.52 -0.21
N MET A 10 -17.86 -3.53 -1.11
CA MET A 10 -16.61 -3.11 -1.76
C MET A 10 -15.57 -2.54 -0.77
N PRO A 11 -15.91 -1.63 0.15
CA PRO A 11 -15.00 -1.24 1.22
C PRO A 11 -14.47 -2.43 2.05
N VAL A 12 -15.34 -3.40 2.34
CA VAL A 12 -14.97 -4.62 3.09
C VAL A 12 -14.01 -5.48 2.27
N ASN A 13 -14.28 -5.68 0.99
CA ASN A 13 -13.42 -6.42 0.07
C ASN A 13 -12.04 -5.78 -0.03
N ILE A 14 -11.97 -4.46 -0.20
CA ILE A 14 -10.71 -3.73 -0.21
C ILE A 14 -9.98 -3.89 1.13
N LEU A 15 -10.67 -3.76 2.26
CA LEU A 15 -10.07 -4.02 3.57
C LEU A 15 -9.50 -5.45 3.67
N CYS A 16 -10.22 -6.45 3.17
CA CYS A 16 -9.75 -7.83 3.10
C CYS A 16 -8.49 -7.97 2.23
N THR A 17 -8.41 -7.31 1.08
CA THR A 17 -7.18 -7.31 0.25
C THR A 17 -5.98 -6.79 1.03
N PHE A 18 -6.15 -5.70 1.79
CA PHE A 18 -5.08 -5.13 2.61
C PHE A 18 -4.68 -6.06 3.76
N ILE A 19 -5.64 -6.65 4.48
CA ILE A 19 -5.35 -7.57 5.59
C ILE A 19 -4.63 -8.83 5.10
N LEU A 20 -5.17 -9.49 4.07
CA LEU A 20 -4.59 -10.71 3.50
C LEU A 20 -3.23 -10.43 2.89
N GLY A 21 -3.11 -9.35 2.12
CA GLY A 21 -1.85 -8.93 1.50
C GLY A 21 -0.79 -8.59 2.54
N SER A 22 -1.17 -7.96 3.66
CA SER A 22 -0.25 -7.70 4.77
C SER A 22 0.17 -8.98 5.49
N ALA A 23 -0.74 -9.92 5.74
CA ALA A 23 -0.40 -11.21 6.35
C ALA A 23 0.59 -11.99 5.48
N LEU A 24 0.33 -12.06 4.17
CA LEU A 24 1.22 -12.69 3.19
C LEU A 24 2.56 -11.95 3.05
N GLY A 25 2.54 -10.62 3.04
CA GLY A 25 3.76 -9.80 3.02
C GLY A 25 4.62 -10.01 4.26
N TRP A 26 4.02 -10.18 5.43
CA TRP A 26 4.73 -10.52 6.66
C TRP A 26 5.39 -11.91 6.58
N ILE A 27 4.71 -12.89 5.97
CA ILE A 27 5.29 -14.21 5.69
C ILE A 27 6.49 -14.09 4.75
N VAL A 28 6.38 -13.29 3.68
CA VAL A 28 7.50 -13.03 2.75
C VAL A 28 8.70 -12.46 3.51
N ILE A 29 8.48 -11.45 4.36
CA ILE A 29 9.56 -10.85 5.18
C ILE A 29 10.24 -11.90 6.07
N LYS A 30 9.47 -12.83 6.66
CA LYS A 30 10.02 -13.91 7.49
C LYS A 30 10.87 -14.90 6.71
N ILE A 31 10.46 -15.22 5.49
CA ILE A 31 11.15 -16.17 4.62
C ILE A 31 12.41 -15.54 4.02
N THR A 32 12.30 -14.34 3.45
CA THR A 32 13.38 -13.72 2.69
C THR A 32 14.36 -12.93 3.57
N ARG A 33 13.97 -12.64 4.82
CA ARG A 33 14.76 -11.87 5.82
C ARG A 33 15.42 -10.63 5.20
N PRO A 34 14.62 -9.73 4.61
CA PRO A 34 15.14 -8.54 3.94
C PRO A 34 15.76 -7.58 4.96
N PRO A 35 16.61 -6.64 4.53
CA PRO A 35 17.05 -5.53 5.36
C PRO A 35 15.85 -4.79 5.99
N LYS A 36 15.96 -4.40 7.27
CA LYS A 36 14.88 -3.76 8.05
C LYS A 36 14.22 -2.58 7.33
N HIS A 37 14.99 -1.83 6.54
CA HIS A 37 14.47 -0.68 5.82
C HIS A 37 13.45 -1.02 4.73
N LEU A 38 13.49 -2.26 4.21
CA LEU A 38 12.59 -2.75 3.17
C LEU A 38 11.33 -3.42 3.72
N GLU A 39 11.25 -3.71 5.01
CA GLU A 39 10.08 -4.39 5.60
C GLU A 39 8.78 -3.60 5.33
N GLY A 40 8.81 -2.28 5.55
CA GLY A 40 7.65 -1.43 5.28
C GLY A 40 7.28 -1.35 3.80
N LEU A 41 8.29 -1.36 2.92
CA LEU A 41 8.09 -1.36 1.46
C LEU A 41 7.48 -2.68 0.99
N ILE A 42 8.02 -3.83 1.41
CA ILE A 42 7.52 -5.16 1.04
C ILE A 42 6.09 -5.33 1.54
N LEU A 43 5.81 -4.91 2.78
CA LEU A 43 4.47 -4.99 3.34
C LEU A 43 3.48 -4.14 2.53
N GLY A 44 3.85 -2.91 2.17
CA GLY A 44 3.05 -2.03 1.31
C GLY A 44 2.83 -2.63 -0.08
N CYS A 45 3.89 -3.13 -0.71
CA CYS A 45 3.85 -3.77 -2.03
C CYS A 45 3.00 -5.03 -2.05
N CYS A 46 2.88 -5.78 -0.94
CA CYS A 46 2.01 -6.94 -0.81
C CYS A 46 0.57 -6.60 -0.40
N SER A 47 0.32 -5.50 0.33
CA SER A 47 -1.01 -5.12 0.82
C SER A 47 -1.81 -4.27 -0.18
N ALA A 48 -1.25 -3.18 -0.72
CA ALA A 48 -1.98 -2.25 -1.59
C ALA A 48 -1.77 -2.46 -3.11
N GLY A 49 -2.82 -2.88 -3.81
CA GLY A 49 -2.83 -3.00 -5.28
C GLY A 49 -3.16 -1.68 -5.97
N ASN A 50 -2.90 -1.60 -7.27
CA ASN A 50 -3.22 -0.45 -8.11
C ASN A 50 -4.72 -0.40 -8.46
N LEU A 51 -5.54 -0.01 -7.46
CA LEU A 51 -7.01 0.04 -7.57
C LEU A 51 -7.55 1.21 -8.43
N GLY A 52 -6.68 2.10 -8.91
CA GLY A 52 -7.07 3.27 -9.71
C GLY A 52 -6.81 3.06 -11.19
N ASN A 53 -5.56 3.28 -11.60
CA ASN A 53 -5.21 3.46 -13.01
C ASN A 53 -5.52 2.23 -13.87
N LEU A 54 -5.25 1.03 -13.37
CA LEU A 54 -5.44 -0.19 -14.17
C LEU A 54 -6.93 -0.55 -14.33
N PRO A 55 -7.75 -0.60 -13.28
CA PRO A 55 -9.19 -0.81 -13.46
C PRO A 55 -9.86 0.27 -14.34
N MET A 56 -9.40 1.52 -14.27
CA MET A 56 -9.90 2.61 -15.14
C MET A 56 -9.62 2.37 -16.63
N ILE A 57 -8.59 1.59 -16.96
CA ILE A 57 -8.26 1.22 -18.35
C ILE A 57 -8.97 -0.09 -18.73
N ILE A 58 -8.93 -1.09 -17.85
CA ILE A 58 -9.41 -2.45 -18.12
C ILE A 58 -10.93 -2.48 -18.28
N ILE A 59 -11.68 -1.84 -17.38
CA ILE A 59 -13.14 -1.94 -17.38
C ILE A 59 -13.76 -1.33 -18.64
N PRO A 60 -13.41 -0.10 -19.08
CA PRO A 60 -13.88 0.43 -20.35
C PRO A 60 -13.51 -0.42 -21.56
N ALA A 61 -12.30 -1.01 -21.57
CA ALA A 61 -11.87 -1.87 -22.66
C ALA A 61 -12.74 -3.13 -22.76
N ILE A 62 -13.03 -3.78 -21.63
CA ILE A 62 -13.87 -4.98 -21.61
C ILE A 62 -15.32 -4.65 -21.94
N CYS A 63 -15.87 -3.52 -21.44
CA CYS A 63 -17.24 -3.12 -21.74
C CYS A 63 -17.46 -2.85 -23.25
N LYS A 64 -16.43 -2.36 -23.96
CA LYS A 64 -16.49 -2.13 -25.41
C LYS A 64 -16.26 -3.39 -26.25
N GLU A 65 -15.77 -4.46 -25.64
CA GLU A 65 -15.47 -5.71 -26.35
C GLU A 65 -16.77 -6.39 -26.80
N LYS A 66 -16.78 -6.90 -28.03
CA LYS A 66 -17.95 -7.58 -28.58
C LYS A 66 -18.15 -8.92 -27.87
N GLY A 67 -19.37 -9.17 -27.39
CA GLY A 67 -19.68 -10.41 -26.67
C GLY A 67 -19.20 -10.42 -25.22
N SER A 68 -18.94 -9.26 -24.62
CA SER A 68 -18.65 -9.18 -23.19
C SER A 68 -19.82 -9.73 -22.36
N PRO A 69 -19.56 -10.42 -21.23
CA PRO A 69 -20.61 -11.02 -20.40
C PRO A 69 -21.38 -9.99 -19.55
N PHE A 70 -21.11 -8.70 -19.73
CA PHE A 70 -21.57 -7.62 -18.85
C PHE A 70 -22.74 -6.81 -19.42
N GLY A 71 -23.35 -7.30 -20.51
CA GLY A 71 -24.52 -6.68 -21.15
C GLY A 71 -24.16 -5.53 -22.10
N ASP A 72 -25.07 -4.56 -22.24
CA ASP A 72 -24.88 -3.42 -23.14
C ASP A 72 -23.65 -2.58 -22.76
N SER A 73 -22.85 -2.21 -23.78
CA SER A 73 -21.58 -1.49 -23.61
C SER A 73 -21.74 -0.20 -22.80
N ASP A 74 -22.78 0.60 -23.07
CA ASP A 74 -22.98 1.90 -22.40
C ASP A 74 -23.37 1.72 -20.92
N VAL A 75 -24.19 0.70 -20.63
CA VAL A 75 -24.61 0.37 -19.27
C VAL A 75 -23.43 -0.19 -18.47
N CYS A 76 -22.67 -1.10 -19.08
CA CYS A 76 -21.42 -1.64 -18.51
C CYS A 76 -20.43 -0.51 -18.21
N TYR A 77 -20.23 0.40 -19.15
CA TYR A 77 -19.32 1.53 -18.98
C TYR A 77 -19.75 2.41 -17.81
N GLN A 78 -21.03 2.83 -17.75
CA GLN A 78 -21.52 3.70 -16.67
C GLN A 78 -21.36 3.06 -15.28
N TYR A 79 -21.84 1.83 -15.09
CA TYR A 79 -21.72 1.15 -13.80
C TYR A 79 -20.28 0.76 -13.48
N GLY A 80 -19.53 0.29 -14.47
CA GLY A 80 -18.14 -0.10 -14.33
C GLY A 80 -17.27 1.06 -13.87
N MET A 81 -17.41 2.23 -14.49
CA MET A 81 -16.69 3.44 -14.08
C MET A 81 -17.09 3.91 -12.69
N ALA A 82 -18.36 3.78 -12.30
CA ALA A 82 -18.80 4.06 -10.94
C ALA A 82 -18.14 3.12 -9.92
N TYR A 83 -18.07 1.82 -10.20
CA TYR A 83 -17.42 0.84 -9.32
C TYR A 83 -15.93 1.09 -9.18
N VAL A 84 -15.24 1.33 -10.29
CA VAL A 84 -13.81 1.64 -10.29
C VAL A 84 -13.53 2.94 -9.54
N SER A 85 -14.30 4.00 -9.78
CA SER A 85 -14.11 5.29 -9.10
C SER A 85 -14.29 5.17 -7.58
N LEU A 86 -15.31 4.42 -7.14
CA LEU A 86 -15.52 4.16 -5.72
C LEU A 86 -14.39 3.30 -5.13
N SER A 87 -13.94 2.27 -5.85
CA SER A 87 -12.80 1.43 -5.48
C SER A 87 -11.51 2.25 -5.34
N MET A 88 -11.25 3.15 -6.28
CA MET A 88 -10.10 4.06 -6.26
C MET A 88 -10.16 5.02 -5.06
N ALA A 89 -11.31 5.63 -4.79
CA ALA A 89 -11.50 6.53 -3.65
C ALA A 89 -11.24 5.84 -2.31
N ILE A 90 -11.85 4.66 -2.10
CA ILE A 90 -11.67 3.87 -0.88
C ILE A 90 -10.22 3.37 -0.78
N GLY A 91 -9.67 2.88 -1.89
CA GLY A 91 -8.29 2.43 -2.00
C GLY A 91 -7.29 3.52 -1.62
N ALA A 92 -7.52 4.76 -2.05
CA ALA A 92 -6.69 5.91 -1.69
C ALA A 92 -6.71 6.18 -0.18
N VAL A 93 -7.88 6.09 0.46
CA VAL A 93 -8.00 6.23 1.92
C VAL A 93 -7.17 5.17 2.64
N PHE A 94 -7.29 3.89 2.25
CA PHE A 94 -6.49 2.83 2.86
C PHE A 94 -4.99 2.99 2.57
N LEU A 95 -4.61 3.39 1.37
CA LEU A 95 -3.22 3.58 0.99
C LEU A 95 -2.53 4.67 1.85
N TRP A 96 -3.17 5.83 2.00
CA TRP A 96 -2.61 6.95 2.75
C TRP A 96 -2.80 6.83 4.27
N SER A 97 -3.79 6.08 4.75
CA SER A 97 -3.95 5.81 6.18
C SER A 97 -3.07 4.66 6.67
N TYR A 98 -2.91 3.60 5.88
CA TYR A 98 -2.21 2.38 6.29
C TYR A 98 -0.79 2.30 5.73
N VAL A 99 -0.63 2.20 4.41
CA VAL A 99 0.68 1.95 3.78
C VAL A 99 1.64 3.11 4.02
N PHE A 100 1.16 4.34 3.87
CA PHE A 100 1.96 5.53 4.18
C PHE A 100 2.49 5.51 5.61
N ASN A 101 1.64 5.18 6.59
CA ASN A 101 2.06 5.14 8.00
C ASN A 101 3.04 3.99 8.27
N ILE A 102 2.87 2.83 7.64
CA ILE A 102 3.83 1.72 7.73
C ILE A 102 5.20 2.14 7.18
N MET A 103 5.24 2.71 5.98
CA MET A 103 6.49 3.15 5.36
C MET A 103 7.16 4.27 6.17
N ARG A 104 6.37 5.20 6.72
CA ARG A 104 6.85 6.26 7.61
C ARG A 104 7.48 5.71 8.89
N ILE A 105 6.81 4.75 9.54
CA ILE A 105 7.29 4.15 10.79
C ILE A 105 8.58 3.35 10.52
N SER A 106 8.61 2.61 9.40
CA SER A 106 9.81 1.91 8.93
C SER A 106 10.98 2.88 8.73
N SER A 107 10.75 3.99 8.01
CA SER A 107 11.75 5.04 7.77
C SER A 107 12.28 5.67 9.07
N ARG A 108 11.38 6.05 9.99
CA ARG A 108 11.76 6.63 11.29
C ARG A 108 12.58 5.69 12.17
N ARG A 109 12.25 4.39 12.16
CA ARG A 109 13.00 3.39 12.93
C ARG A 109 14.45 3.34 12.49
N ILE A 110 14.72 3.46 11.18
CA ILE A 110 16.08 3.49 10.64
C ILE A 110 16.82 4.75 11.08
N GLN A 111 16.18 5.93 10.98
CA GLN A 111 16.80 7.19 11.40
C GLN A 111 17.21 7.14 12.88
N ASN A 112 16.37 6.55 13.73
CA ASN A 112 16.66 6.40 15.16
C ASN A 112 17.70 5.31 15.47
N GLU A 113 17.76 4.21 14.69
CA GLU A 113 18.84 3.19 14.85
C GLU A 113 20.19 3.75 14.35
N GLY A 114 20.19 4.50 13.25
CA GLY A 114 21.40 5.13 12.69
C GLY A 114 21.95 6.26 13.56
N SER A 115 21.10 7.05 14.22
CA SER A 115 21.55 8.07 15.18
C SER A 115 22.16 7.46 16.44
N LYS A 116 21.61 6.32 16.92
CA LYS A 116 22.18 5.57 18.05
C LYS A 116 23.53 4.95 17.73
N LEU A 117 23.74 4.43 16.51
CA LEU A 117 25.05 3.94 16.10
C LEU A 117 26.09 5.07 16.04
N LYS A 118 25.73 6.22 15.46
CA LYS A 118 26.63 7.38 15.37
C LYS A 118 27.02 7.95 16.74
N ALA A 119 26.09 7.96 17.70
CA ALA A 119 26.37 8.38 19.07
C ALA A 119 27.26 7.40 19.86
N SER A 120 27.40 6.14 19.41
CA SER A 120 28.34 5.17 19.99
C SER A 120 29.71 5.17 19.30
N GLU A 121 29.85 5.75 18.11
CA GLU A 121 31.13 5.88 17.40
C GLU A 121 31.91 7.15 17.76
N GLU A 122 31.26 8.17 18.34
CA GLU A 122 31.94 9.34 18.93
C GLU A 122 32.33 9.07 20.39
N MET A 123 33.41 8.30 20.60
CA MET A 123 34.18 8.36 21.87
C MET A 123 35.18 9.52 21.81
N PRO A 124 35.31 10.37 22.85
CA PRO A 124 36.31 11.44 22.87
C PRO A 124 37.72 10.82 22.93
N GLN A 125 38.61 11.24 22.03
CA GLN A 125 40.04 10.96 22.17
C GLN A 125 40.61 11.72 23.39
N PRO A 126 41.52 11.11 24.18
CA PRO A 126 42.20 11.80 25.26
C PRO A 126 43.44 12.50 24.73
N ASP A 127 43.39 13.82 24.57
CA ASP A 127 44.58 14.64 24.39
C ASP A 127 45.21 14.97 25.76
N ASN A 128 46.48 14.59 25.91
CA ASN A 128 47.35 14.88 27.04
C ASN A 128 47.66 16.38 27.13
N PHE A 129 47.58 16.99 28.32
CA PHE A 129 48.59 17.97 28.81
C PHE A 129 48.59 18.10 30.35
N SER A 130 49.76 17.76 30.91
CA SER A 130 50.41 17.96 32.23
C SER A 130 49.76 18.71 33.42
N GLU A 131 49.84 18.02 34.58
CA GLU A 131 50.13 18.40 35.99
C GLU A 131 49.89 19.82 36.54
N THR A 132 49.24 19.93 37.73
CA THR A 132 49.87 20.28 39.04
C THR A 132 48.84 20.37 40.21
N GLN A 133 49.12 19.61 41.30
CA GLN A 133 48.79 19.75 42.75
C GLN A 133 47.34 19.66 43.35
N ASN A 134 47.25 18.76 44.35
CA ASN A 134 46.18 18.41 45.34
C ASN A 134 45.99 19.47 46.48
N PRO A 135 45.07 19.34 47.50
CA PRO A 135 44.25 18.18 47.93
C PRO A 135 42.78 18.41 48.41
N ALA A 136 42.04 17.29 48.49
CA ALA A 136 41.00 16.89 49.46
C ALA A 136 39.58 17.51 49.42
N LYS A 137 38.55 16.69 49.13
CA LYS A 137 37.66 16.03 50.13
C LYS A 137 36.47 15.30 49.46
N ASP A 138 36.18 14.12 50.03
CA ASP A 138 34.88 13.42 50.12
C ASP A 138 34.22 12.82 48.87
N ALA A 139 34.42 11.50 48.68
CA ALA A 139 33.38 10.45 48.77
C ALA A 139 33.80 9.20 47.97
N LEU A 140 34.41 8.25 48.70
CA LEU A 140 34.74 6.88 48.30
C LEU A 140 33.48 6.00 48.41
N ASN A 141 33.38 4.97 47.54
CA ASN A 141 32.37 3.89 47.43
C ASN A 141 31.20 4.27 46.52
N ASP A 142 31.08 3.81 45.27
CA ASP A 142 30.97 2.40 44.87
C ASP A 142 31.49 2.16 43.44
N ALA A 143 32.73 1.69 43.33
CA ALA A 143 33.35 1.25 42.06
C ALA A 143 33.68 -0.25 42.05
N TYR A 144 33.00 -1.08 42.86
CA TYR A 144 33.35 -2.50 43.05
C TYR A 144 32.19 -3.48 42.82
N ALA A 145 31.43 -3.31 41.74
CA ALA A 145 30.46 -4.32 41.28
C ALA A 145 30.65 -4.74 39.81
N ILE A 146 31.79 -4.39 39.21
CA ILE A 146 32.21 -4.95 37.91
C ILE A 146 33.25 -6.03 38.24
N LEU A 147 33.08 -7.22 37.67
CA LEU A 147 33.93 -8.43 37.78
C LEU A 147 33.53 -9.42 38.89
N LEU A 148 32.54 -10.26 38.60
CA LEU A 148 32.65 -11.72 38.76
C LEU A 148 31.60 -12.42 37.85
N PRO A 149 31.98 -13.48 37.11
CA PRO A 149 31.11 -14.16 36.16
C PRO A 149 30.15 -15.09 36.91
N LYS A 150 28.85 -15.02 36.62
CA LYS A 150 27.86 -15.96 37.14
C LYS A 150 27.32 -16.80 35.99
N GLU A 151 27.38 -18.10 36.22
CA GLU A 151 27.28 -19.22 35.29
C GLU A 151 26.10 -19.14 34.29
N GLU A 152 26.38 -19.63 33.08
CA GLU A 152 25.37 -20.06 32.12
C GLU A 152 24.42 -21.06 32.77
N SER A 153 23.15 -20.71 32.86
CA SER A 153 22.06 -21.67 32.89
C SER A 153 21.11 -21.34 31.75
N GLU A 154 21.04 -22.28 30.82
CA GLU A 154 20.16 -22.33 29.65
C GLU A 154 18.70 -22.08 30.03
N GLU A 155 18.19 -20.86 29.81
CA GLU A 155 16.74 -20.62 29.72
C GLU A 155 16.43 -19.52 28.69
N GLN A 156 17.13 -19.56 27.55
CA GLN A 156 16.75 -18.87 26.32
C GLN A 156 15.88 -19.80 25.46
N ALA A 157 14.56 -19.62 25.47
CA ALA A 157 13.68 -19.77 24.29
C ALA A 157 12.19 -19.75 24.68
N LYS A 158 11.63 -18.60 25.11
CA LYS A 158 10.17 -18.33 25.05
C LYS A 158 9.78 -16.88 25.42
N ILE A 159 10.58 -15.88 25.09
CA ILE A 159 10.07 -14.50 25.11
C ILE A 159 9.14 -14.33 23.90
N SER A 160 7.84 -14.32 24.21
CA SER A 160 6.72 -14.57 23.31
C SER A 160 6.69 -13.63 22.10
N ILE A 161 6.62 -14.22 20.91
CA ILE A 161 6.39 -13.53 19.63
C ILE A 161 5.15 -12.62 19.73
N ALA A 162 4.16 -13.00 20.55
CA ALA A 162 2.96 -12.21 20.81
C ALA A 162 3.26 -10.89 21.54
N ASP A 163 4.22 -10.86 22.47
CA ASP A 163 4.59 -9.63 23.21
C ASP A 163 5.39 -8.66 22.32
N LYS A 164 6.24 -9.18 21.43
CA LYS A 164 6.89 -8.38 20.37
C LYS A 164 5.86 -7.79 19.40
N ILE A 165 4.85 -8.57 19.01
CA ILE A 165 3.75 -8.10 18.15
C ILE A 165 2.91 -7.06 18.87
N LYS A 166 2.53 -7.28 20.13
CA LYS A 166 1.72 -6.38 20.94
C LYS A 166 2.45 -5.05 21.21
N HIS A 167 3.74 -5.09 21.51
CA HIS A 167 4.57 -3.89 21.68
C HIS A 167 4.75 -3.11 20.37
N ASN A 168 5.02 -3.80 19.26
CA ASN A 168 5.11 -3.16 17.94
C ASN A 168 3.77 -2.56 17.51
N PHE A 169 2.65 -3.26 17.73
CA PHE A 169 1.31 -2.76 17.39
C PHE A 169 0.92 -1.56 18.26
N ARG A 170 1.28 -1.56 19.55
CA ARG A 170 1.05 -0.42 20.46
C ARG A 170 1.87 0.82 20.07
N MET A 171 3.12 0.63 19.63
CA MET A 171 3.97 1.71 19.13
C MET A 171 3.53 2.23 17.76
N VAL A 172 3.01 1.35 16.89
CA VAL A 172 2.41 1.70 15.59
C VAL A 172 1.08 2.46 15.81
N SER A 173 0.23 2.00 16.72
CA SER A 173 -1.06 2.61 17.08
C SER A 173 -0.92 4.03 17.64
N SER A 174 0.11 4.31 18.45
CA SER A 174 0.29 5.63 19.08
C SER A 174 0.84 6.71 18.12
N ASN A 175 1.34 6.34 16.93
CA ASN A 175 2.04 7.23 16.01
C ASN A 175 1.36 7.39 14.64
N PHE A 176 0.11 6.91 14.49
CA PHE A 176 -0.66 7.12 13.26
C PHE A 176 -0.85 8.61 13.00
N ASN A 177 -0.35 9.08 11.86
CA ASN A 177 -0.60 10.44 11.43
C ASN A 177 -1.89 10.49 10.63
N PHE A 178 -2.99 10.78 11.33
CA PHE A 178 -4.28 11.00 10.70
C PHE A 178 -4.27 12.18 9.71
N LYS A 179 -3.29 13.10 9.80
CA LYS A 179 -3.13 14.18 8.81
C LYS A 179 -2.78 13.64 7.41
N ALA A 180 -2.18 12.45 7.31
CA ALA A 180 -1.91 11.80 6.03
C ALA A 180 -3.20 11.40 5.29
N ILE A 181 -4.33 11.28 5.99
CA ILE A 181 -5.65 11.03 5.39
C ILE A 181 -6.11 12.24 4.57
N PHE A 182 -5.55 13.44 4.78
CA PHE A 182 -5.82 14.63 3.96
C PHE A 182 -4.84 14.76 2.78
N ALA A 183 -4.31 13.63 2.28
CA ALA A 183 -3.56 13.63 1.04
C ALA A 183 -4.41 14.24 -0.11
N PRO A 184 -3.78 14.86 -1.12
CA PRO A 184 -4.52 15.47 -2.22
C PRO A 184 -5.53 14.53 -2.90
N SER A 185 -5.19 13.25 -3.07
CA SER A 185 -6.07 12.24 -3.68
C SER A 185 -7.33 11.95 -2.86
N THR A 186 -7.21 11.88 -1.53
CA THR A 186 -8.34 11.62 -0.64
C THR A 186 -9.21 12.87 -0.48
N LEU A 187 -8.59 14.05 -0.42
CA LEU A 187 -9.32 15.32 -0.43
C LEU A 187 -10.10 15.51 -1.73
N GLY A 188 -9.50 15.17 -2.88
CA GLY A 188 -10.16 15.16 -4.18
C GLY A 188 -11.35 14.19 -4.22
N ALA A 189 -11.18 12.97 -3.68
CA ALA A 189 -12.28 12.01 -3.58
C ALA A 189 -13.43 12.52 -2.69
N ILE A 190 -13.12 13.15 -1.55
CA ILE A 190 -14.12 13.76 -0.66
C ILE A 190 -14.85 14.90 -1.38
N ALA A 191 -14.13 15.80 -2.04
CA ALA A 191 -14.73 16.90 -2.81
C ALA A 191 -15.64 16.39 -3.93
N GLY A 192 -15.18 15.41 -4.72
CA GLY A 192 -15.97 14.78 -5.77
C GLY A 192 -17.23 14.10 -5.23
N PHE A 193 -17.15 13.43 -4.08
CA PHE A 193 -18.32 12.83 -3.44
C PHE A 193 -19.32 13.88 -2.95
N ILE A 194 -18.85 14.99 -2.36
CA ILE A 194 -19.72 16.10 -1.93
C ILE A 194 -20.46 16.69 -3.14
N ILE A 195 -19.75 16.97 -4.23
CA ILE A 195 -20.34 17.50 -5.48
C ILE A 195 -21.36 16.50 -6.06
N GLY A 196 -21.04 15.20 -6.08
CA GLY A 196 -21.92 14.19 -6.66
C GLY A 196 -23.17 13.85 -5.83
N VAL A 197 -23.09 13.95 -4.50
CA VAL A 197 -24.21 13.61 -3.59
C VAL A 197 -25.18 14.77 -3.41
N ILE A 198 -24.70 16.02 -3.37
CA ILE A 198 -25.57 17.19 -3.16
C ILE A 198 -26.21 17.56 -4.51
N PRO A 199 -27.53 17.33 -4.71
CA PRO A 199 -28.16 17.49 -6.02
C PRO A 199 -28.09 18.93 -6.55
N GLN A 200 -28.11 19.91 -5.64
CA GLN A 200 -28.02 21.33 -5.98
C GLN A 200 -26.66 21.68 -6.62
N ILE A 201 -25.57 21.15 -6.06
CA ILE A 201 -24.21 21.39 -6.58
C ILE A 201 -23.99 20.54 -7.83
N ARG A 202 -24.44 19.27 -7.81
CA ARG A 202 -24.38 18.37 -8.96
C ARG A 202 -25.01 19.00 -10.20
N ASN A 203 -26.25 19.47 -10.13
CA ASN A 203 -26.95 20.01 -11.30
C ASN A 203 -26.37 21.36 -11.78
N PHE A 204 -25.62 22.05 -10.92
CA PHE A 204 -24.96 23.31 -11.27
C PHE A 204 -23.62 23.09 -11.99
N VAL A 205 -22.96 21.94 -11.74
CA VAL A 205 -21.62 21.61 -12.26
C VAL A 205 -21.64 20.52 -13.33
N ILE A 206 -22.53 19.52 -13.20
CA ILE A 206 -22.59 18.30 -14.01
C ILE A 206 -23.87 18.30 -14.85
N GLY A 207 -23.72 18.28 -16.17
CA GLY A 207 -24.82 18.21 -17.14
C GLY A 207 -24.61 19.18 -18.30
N SER A 208 -25.17 18.86 -19.47
CA SER A 208 -25.02 19.65 -20.70
C SER A 208 -25.55 21.09 -20.59
N ASP A 209 -26.55 21.32 -19.73
CA ASP A 209 -27.14 22.64 -19.50
C ASP A 209 -26.65 23.30 -18.18
N ALA A 210 -25.59 22.77 -17.56
CA ALA A 210 -25.08 23.25 -16.28
C ALA A 210 -24.25 24.54 -16.45
N SER A 211 -24.47 25.52 -15.57
CA SER A 211 -23.77 26.82 -15.65
C SER A 211 -22.27 26.75 -15.40
N LEU A 212 -21.78 25.72 -14.67
CA LEU A 212 -20.36 25.47 -14.46
C LEU A 212 -19.88 24.21 -15.19
N HIS A 213 -20.49 23.83 -16.31
CA HIS A 213 -20.05 22.68 -17.11
C HIS A 213 -18.55 22.73 -17.47
N VAL A 214 -18.01 23.94 -17.68
CA VAL A 214 -16.56 24.18 -17.91
C VAL A 214 -15.67 23.54 -16.83
N VAL A 215 -16.11 23.52 -15.57
CA VAL A 215 -15.35 22.91 -14.46
C VAL A 215 -15.30 21.39 -14.62
N GLU A 216 -16.42 20.77 -14.98
CA GLU A 216 -16.51 19.34 -15.20
C GLU A 216 -15.73 18.90 -16.43
N ASP A 217 -15.87 19.60 -17.56
CA ASP A 217 -15.09 19.37 -18.78
C ASP A 217 -13.58 19.47 -18.49
N SER A 218 -13.15 20.52 -17.79
CA SER A 218 -11.73 20.71 -17.45
C SER A 218 -11.21 19.59 -16.54
N LEU A 219 -12.01 19.14 -15.57
CA LEU A 219 -11.66 18.04 -14.68
C LEU A 219 -11.62 16.69 -15.41
N SER A 220 -12.54 16.44 -16.35
CA SER A 220 -12.53 15.24 -17.18
C SER A 220 -11.30 15.22 -18.07
N MET A 221 -11.00 16.32 -18.76
CA MET A 221 -9.79 16.45 -19.58
C MET A 221 -8.51 16.21 -18.77
N LEU A 222 -8.43 16.77 -17.56
CA LEU A 222 -7.29 16.56 -16.67
C LEU A 222 -7.21 15.11 -16.17
N GLY A 223 -8.34 14.49 -15.86
CA GLY A 223 -8.43 13.09 -15.45
C GLY A 223 -7.96 12.13 -16.54
N ASP A 224 -8.42 12.34 -17.77
CA ASP A 224 -8.04 11.55 -18.94
C ASP A 224 -6.55 11.69 -19.24
N ALA A 225 -5.98 12.89 -19.11
CA ALA A 225 -4.54 13.13 -19.25
C ALA A 225 -3.71 12.55 -18.09
N ALA A 226 -4.27 12.46 -16.88
CA ALA A 226 -3.57 11.95 -15.71
C ALA A 226 -3.27 10.44 -15.80
N ILE A 227 -4.15 9.64 -16.40
CA ILE A 227 -3.99 8.18 -16.54
C ILE A 227 -2.67 7.81 -17.27
N PRO A 228 -2.40 8.30 -18.51
CA PRO A 228 -1.14 8.03 -19.20
C PRO A 228 0.05 8.75 -18.54
N THR A 229 -0.15 9.95 -17.99
CA THR A 229 0.93 10.72 -17.33
C THR A 229 1.49 9.98 -16.12
N ILE A 230 0.65 9.44 -15.25
CA ILE A 230 1.11 8.66 -14.09
C ILE A 230 1.85 7.39 -14.54
N THR A 231 1.41 6.76 -15.63
CA THR A 231 2.08 5.59 -16.21
C THR A 231 3.48 5.95 -16.72
N LEU A 232 3.63 7.10 -17.38
CA LEU A 232 4.93 7.62 -17.83
C LEU A 232 5.85 7.97 -16.65
N ILE A 233 5.32 8.63 -15.61
CA ILE A 233 6.05 8.93 -14.37
C ILE A 233 6.54 7.64 -13.70
N MET A 234 5.68 6.61 -13.64
CA MET A 234 6.09 5.31 -13.15
C MET A 234 7.25 4.76 -13.99
N GLY A 235 7.15 4.77 -15.32
CA GLY A 235 8.24 4.35 -16.21
C GLY A 235 9.56 5.10 -15.95
N ALA A 236 9.51 6.42 -15.76
CA ALA A 236 10.68 7.22 -15.39
C ALA A 236 11.28 6.79 -14.04
N ASN A 237 10.43 6.48 -13.06
CA ASN A 237 10.86 5.98 -11.75
C ASN A 237 11.53 4.59 -11.83
N LEU A 238 11.27 3.79 -12.87
CA LEU A 238 11.90 2.48 -13.08
C LEU A 238 13.36 2.55 -13.53
N LEU A 239 13.82 3.72 -14.01
CA LEU A 239 15.19 3.91 -14.51
C LEU A 239 16.25 3.61 -13.43
N LYS A 240 15.94 3.90 -12.16
CA LYS A 240 16.84 3.62 -11.03
C LYS A 240 17.04 2.11 -10.84
N GLY A 241 15.99 1.31 -11.02
CA GLY A 241 16.05 -0.14 -10.91
C GLY A 241 16.83 -0.82 -12.05
N LEU A 242 16.77 -0.25 -13.27
CA LEU A 242 17.57 -0.73 -14.41
C LEU A 242 19.07 -0.54 -14.22
N LYS A 243 19.49 0.43 -13.39
CA LYS A 243 20.90 0.69 -13.08
C LYS A 243 21.50 -0.28 -12.05
N GLY A 244 20.75 -1.32 -11.67
CA GLY A 244 21.23 -2.45 -10.89
C GLY A 244 21.43 -2.11 -9.42
N THR A 245 20.38 -2.27 -8.61
CA THR A 245 20.51 -2.30 -7.16
C THR A 245 20.24 -3.68 -6.58
N SER A 246 20.80 -3.94 -5.40
CA SER A 246 20.87 -5.26 -4.78
C SER A 246 19.59 -5.64 -4.02
N THR A 247 18.43 -5.64 -4.66
CA THR A 247 17.25 -6.27 -4.04
C THR A 247 17.44 -7.77 -4.06
N SER A 248 17.17 -8.46 -2.96
CA SER A 248 17.22 -9.93 -3.01
C SER A 248 16.15 -10.44 -3.98
N LEU A 249 16.58 -11.21 -4.98
CA LEU A 249 15.70 -11.77 -6.01
C LEU A 249 14.52 -12.56 -5.38
N TRP A 250 14.79 -13.23 -4.27
CA TRP A 250 13.79 -13.94 -3.47
C TRP A 250 12.68 -13.03 -2.93
N THR A 251 12.98 -11.77 -2.58
CA THR A 251 11.97 -10.80 -2.17
C THR A 251 11.05 -10.41 -3.33
N ILE A 252 11.63 -10.18 -4.51
CA ILE A 252 10.87 -9.85 -5.72
C ILE A 252 9.94 -11.00 -6.09
N VAL A 253 10.48 -12.23 -6.15
CA VAL A 253 9.70 -13.46 -6.40
C VAL A 253 8.59 -13.63 -5.37
N GLY A 254 8.88 -13.38 -4.08
CA GLY A 254 7.88 -13.43 -3.01
C GLY A 254 6.73 -12.44 -3.22
N ILE A 255 7.02 -11.18 -3.55
CA ILE A 255 5.99 -10.15 -3.81
C ILE A 255 5.15 -10.53 -5.03
N ILE A 256 5.78 -10.99 -6.12
CA ILE A 256 5.10 -11.44 -7.34
C ILE A 256 4.18 -12.61 -7.03
N ALA A 257 4.65 -13.62 -6.31
CA ALA A 257 3.84 -14.79 -5.94
C ALA A 257 2.64 -14.39 -5.05
N VAL A 258 2.84 -13.48 -4.09
CA VAL A 258 1.75 -12.94 -3.29
C VAL A 258 0.71 -12.24 -4.16
N ARG A 259 1.14 -11.38 -5.08
CA ARG A 259 0.25 -10.54 -5.91
C ARG A 259 -0.46 -11.28 -7.02
N TYR A 260 0.20 -12.22 -7.68
CA TYR A 260 -0.32 -12.84 -8.89
C TYR A 260 -0.71 -14.30 -8.72
N ILE A 261 -0.53 -14.88 -7.53
CA ILE A 261 -0.97 -16.26 -7.25
C ILE A 261 -1.84 -16.28 -6.00
N LEU A 262 -1.26 -15.93 -4.84
CA LEU A 262 -1.95 -16.12 -3.56
C LEU A 262 -3.14 -15.18 -3.37
N LEU A 263 -2.97 -13.88 -3.63
CA LEU A 263 -4.06 -12.90 -3.47
C LEU A 263 -5.25 -13.16 -4.41
N PRO A 264 -5.07 -13.40 -5.72
CA PRO A 264 -6.17 -13.73 -6.61
C PRO A 264 -6.94 -14.99 -6.18
N LEU A 265 -6.23 -16.05 -5.77
CA LEU A 265 -6.85 -17.28 -5.27
C LEU A 265 -7.68 -17.02 -4.01
N LEU A 266 -7.14 -16.26 -3.06
CA LEU A 266 -7.87 -15.85 -1.86
C LEU A 266 -9.05 -14.93 -2.20
N GLY A 267 -8.90 -14.04 -3.17
CA GLY A 267 -9.96 -13.17 -3.66
C GLY A 267 -11.15 -13.95 -4.19
N VAL A 268 -10.90 -15.02 -4.95
CA VAL A 268 -11.97 -15.93 -5.41
C VAL A 268 -12.70 -16.55 -4.22
N LEU A 269 -11.98 -16.98 -3.19
CA LEU A 269 -12.61 -17.56 -1.98
C LEU A 269 -13.45 -16.52 -1.22
N VAL A 270 -12.92 -15.31 -1.03
CA VAL A 270 -13.62 -14.22 -0.32
C VAL A 270 -14.88 -13.81 -1.07
N VAL A 271 -14.77 -13.53 -2.37
CA VAL A 271 -15.91 -13.06 -3.18
C VAL A 271 -16.95 -14.17 -3.36
N LYS A 272 -16.56 -15.41 -3.69
CA LYS A 272 -17.52 -16.53 -3.77
C LYS A 272 -18.17 -16.85 -2.44
N GLY A 273 -17.42 -16.77 -1.34
CA GLY A 273 -17.96 -16.92 0.01
C GLY A 273 -19.03 -15.84 0.30
N ALA A 274 -18.73 -14.59 -0.03
CA ALA A 274 -19.66 -13.48 0.16
C ALA A 274 -20.92 -13.59 -0.72
N ILE A 275 -20.79 -14.11 -1.96
CA ILE A 275 -21.93 -14.41 -2.83
C ILE A 275 -22.82 -15.49 -2.21
N LYS A 276 -22.23 -16.59 -1.71
CA LYS A 276 -22.99 -17.67 -1.05
C LYS A 276 -23.72 -17.23 0.22
N LEU A 277 -23.15 -16.25 0.93
CA LEU A 277 -23.75 -15.65 2.12
C LEU A 277 -24.78 -14.55 1.80
N GLY A 278 -25.02 -14.23 0.52
CA GLY A 278 -25.94 -13.18 0.10
C GLY A 278 -25.44 -11.75 0.42
N LEU A 279 -24.15 -11.57 0.71
CA LEU A 279 -23.56 -10.26 1.02
C LEU A 279 -23.21 -9.46 -0.25
N VAL A 280 -23.06 -10.16 -1.38
CA VAL A 280 -22.71 -9.58 -2.69
C VAL A 280 -23.84 -9.82 -3.68
N GLN A 281 -24.12 -8.81 -4.49
CA GLN A 281 -25.15 -8.88 -5.53
C GLN A 281 -24.78 -9.84 -6.64
N SER A 282 -25.79 -10.38 -7.32
CA SER A 282 -25.64 -11.22 -8.51
C SER A 282 -25.18 -10.48 -9.77
N ASN A 283 -24.86 -9.18 -9.69
CA ASN A 283 -24.38 -8.43 -10.85
C ASN A 283 -22.96 -8.89 -11.24
N PRO A 284 -22.76 -9.44 -12.46
CA PRO A 284 -21.49 -10.04 -12.85
C PRO A 284 -20.37 -9.01 -12.98
N LEU A 285 -20.69 -7.78 -13.42
CA LEU A 285 -19.72 -6.69 -13.53
C LEU A 285 -19.22 -6.25 -12.13
N TYR A 286 -20.12 -6.16 -11.15
CA TYR A 286 -19.74 -5.84 -9.78
C TYR A 286 -18.83 -6.92 -9.19
N GLN A 287 -19.20 -8.20 -9.34
CA GLN A 287 -18.39 -9.33 -8.90
C GLN A 287 -17.02 -9.36 -9.59
N PHE A 288 -16.98 -9.07 -10.89
CA PHE A 288 -15.74 -8.97 -11.65
C PHE A 288 -14.81 -7.88 -11.09
N VAL A 289 -15.34 -6.68 -10.81
CA VAL A 289 -14.54 -5.59 -10.22
C VAL A 289 -14.00 -5.98 -8.84
N LEU A 290 -14.81 -6.64 -8.00
CA LEU A 290 -14.36 -7.12 -6.69
C LEU A 290 -13.23 -8.16 -6.78
N LEU A 291 -13.30 -9.07 -7.75
CA LEU A 291 -12.25 -10.05 -8.01
C LEU A 291 -10.99 -9.38 -8.56
N LEU A 292 -11.15 -8.45 -9.51
CA LEU A 292 -10.06 -7.72 -10.14
C LEU A 292 -9.19 -6.99 -9.11
N GLN A 293 -9.79 -6.46 -8.04
CA GLN A 293 -9.07 -5.81 -6.92
C GLN A 293 -7.94 -6.68 -6.31
N TYR A 294 -8.03 -8.01 -6.39
CA TYR A 294 -7.02 -8.94 -5.87
C TYR A 294 -5.89 -9.28 -6.85
N ALA A 295 -6.05 -8.98 -8.15
CA ALA A 295 -5.10 -9.39 -9.19
C ALA A 295 -4.24 -8.26 -9.75
N LEU A 296 -4.30 -7.07 -9.13
CA LEU A 296 -3.60 -5.89 -9.61
C LEU A 296 -2.15 -5.83 -9.08
N PRO A 297 -1.20 -5.27 -9.86
CA PRO A 297 0.16 -4.99 -9.38
C PRO A 297 0.15 -4.06 -8.17
N PRO A 298 1.28 -3.94 -7.45
CA PRO A 298 1.44 -2.98 -6.36
C PRO A 298 1.07 -1.54 -6.78
N ALA A 299 0.47 -0.80 -5.85
CA ALA A 299 0.04 0.58 -6.10
C ALA A 299 1.22 1.50 -6.45
N MET A 300 1.07 2.31 -7.51
CA MET A 300 2.12 3.23 -7.97
C MET A 300 2.54 4.26 -6.92
N ASN A 301 1.61 4.74 -6.10
CA ASN A 301 1.91 5.73 -5.07
C ASN A 301 2.90 5.22 -4.01
N ILE A 302 3.14 3.90 -3.91
CA ILE A 302 4.20 3.35 -3.05
C ILE A 302 5.58 3.86 -3.50
N GLY A 303 5.81 4.00 -4.81
CA GLY A 303 7.03 4.61 -5.36
C GLY A 303 7.16 6.07 -4.93
N THR A 304 6.08 6.85 -4.99
CA THR A 304 6.05 8.22 -4.48
C THR A 304 6.33 8.29 -2.99
N MET A 305 5.79 7.36 -2.19
CA MET A 305 6.07 7.29 -0.76
C MET A 305 7.54 6.97 -0.48
N ALA A 306 8.14 6.04 -1.22
CA ALA A 306 9.57 5.72 -1.11
C ALA A 306 10.46 6.94 -1.43
N GLN A 307 10.06 7.73 -2.45
CA GLN A 307 10.71 8.99 -2.80
C GLN A 307 10.57 10.04 -1.70
N LEU A 308 9.36 10.25 -1.17
CA LEU A 308 9.09 11.22 -0.10
C LEU A 308 9.91 10.95 1.17
N PHE A 309 10.14 9.68 1.51
CA PHE A 309 10.93 9.31 2.68
C PHE A 309 12.43 9.12 2.39
N GLY A 310 12.85 9.23 1.13
CA GLY A 310 14.25 9.04 0.71
C GLY A 310 14.83 7.68 1.07
N SER A 311 13.98 6.64 1.18
CA SER A 311 14.40 5.31 1.66
C SER A 311 13.76 4.21 0.81
N GLY A 312 14.58 3.28 0.33
CA GLY A 312 14.13 2.15 -0.49
C GLY A 312 13.66 2.52 -1.90
N GLU A 313 14.04 3.69 -2.42
CA GLU A 313 13.62 4.14 -3.75
C GLU A 313 14.14 3.22 -4.87
N SER A 314 15.42 2.85 -4.81
CA SER A 314 16.02 1.92 -5.77
C SER A 314 15.35 0.54 -5.74
N GLU A 315 15.14 0.01 -4.55
CA GLU A 315 14.53 -1.31 -4.36
C GLU A 315 13.06 -1.30 -4.80
N CYS A 316 12.33 -0.21 -4.49
CA CYS A 316 10.97 -0.02 -4.98
C CYS A 316 10.94 0.02 -6.51
N SER A 317 11.90 0.70 -7.13
CA SER A 317 12.03 0.78 -8.58
C SER A 317 12.22 -0.60 -9.22
N VAL A 318 13.10 -1.45 -8.67
CA VAL A 318 13.31 -2.83 -9.14
C VAL A 318 12.06 -3.69 -8.94
N ILE A 319 11.43 -3.62 -7.77
CA ILE A 319 10.19 -4.37 -7.47
C ILE A 319 9.08 -3.99 -8.45
N MET A 320 8.88 -2.69 -8.66
CA MET A 320 7.85 -2.17 -9.57
C MET A 320 8.14 -2.55 -11.02
N LEU A 321 9.42 -2.53 -11.45
CA LEU A 321 9.82 -2.93 -12.81
C LEU A 321 9.36 -4.36 -13.12
N TRP A 322 9.73 -5.32 -12.26
CA TRP A 322 9.36 -6.72 -12.46
C TRP A 322 7.87 -6.97 -12.26
N ALA A 323 7.25 -6.34 -11.26
CA ALA A 323 5.82 -6.50 -11.02
C ALA A 323 5.00 -6.02 -12.22
N TYR A 324 5.30 -4.83 -12.78
CA TYR A 324 4.56 -4.28 -13.91
C TYR A 324 4.89 -4.96 -15.25
N ALA A 325 6.13 -5.44 -15.43
CA ALA A 325 6.47 -6.26 -16.60
C ALA A 325 5.63 -7.55 -16.66
N LEU A 326 5.45 -8.22 -15.51
CA LEU A 326 4.62 -9.43 -15.40
C LEU A 326 3.12 -9.14 -15.29
N ALA A 327 2.72 -7.91 -14.97
CA ALA A 327 1.32 -7.53 -14.82
C ALA A 327 0.52 -7.75 -16.11
N SER A 328 1.11 -7.48 -17.28
CA SER A 328 0.45 -7.67 -18.58
C SER A 328 -0.05 -9.11 -18.75
N ILE A 329 0.80 -10.10 -18.44
CA ILE A 329 0.46 -11.52 -18.53
C ILE A 329 -0.50 -11.91 -17.40
N ALA A 330 -0.14 -11.58 -16.15
CA ALA A 330 -0.89 -12.02 -14.98
C ALA A 330 -2.32 -11.44 -14.93
N VAL A 331 -2.46 -10.13 -15.14
CA VAL A 331 -3.77 -9.45 -15.11
C VAL A 331 -4.65 -9.94 -16.26
N THR A 332 -4.08 -10.23 -17.44
CA THR A 332 -4.85 -10.78 -18.56
C THR A 332 -5.38 -12.19 -18.25
N LEU A 333 -4.53 -13.08 -17.72
CA LEU A 333 -4.93 -14.43 -17.35
C LEU A 333 -6.00 -14.42 -16.25
N TRP A 334 -5.80 -13.62 -15.20
CA TRP A 334 -6.78 -13.50 -14.12
C TRP A 334 -8.07 -12.84 -14.57
N SER A 335 -8.02 -11.79 -15.40
CA SER A 335 -9.22 -11.16 -15.94
C SER A 335 -10.01 -12.15 -16.80
N THR A 336 -9.35 -12.95 -17.63
CA THR A 336 -9.99 -14.00 -18.43
C THR A 336 -10.65 -15.04 -17.53
N TYR A 337 -9.93 -15.53 -16.52
CA TYR A 337 -10.47 -16.48 -15.56
C TYR A 337 -11.65 -15.91 -14.76
N PHE A 338 -11.57 -14.65 -14.33
CA PHE A 338 -12.64 -13.98 -13.59
C PHE A 338 -13.86 -13.72 -14.46
N MET A 339 -13.70 -13.34 -15.73
CA MET A 339 -14.82 -13.24 -16.67
C MET A 339 -15.51 -14.59 -16.83
N TRP A 340 -14.76 -15.67 -17.03
CA TRP A 340 -15.32 -17.03 -17.07
C TRP A 340 -16.04 -17.42 -15.76
N LEU A 341 -15.54 -16.95 -14.62
CA LEU A 341 -16.08 -17.25 -13.30
C LEU A 341 -17.43 -16.58 -13.01
N VAL A 342 -17.65 -15.38 -13.57
CA VAL A 342 -18.85 -14.55 -13.34
C VAL A 342 -19.86 -14.61 -14.48
N SER A 343 -19.49 -15.22 -15.61
CA SER A 343 -20.40 -15.55 -16.72
C SER A 343 -21.30 -16.73 -16.37
#